data_AF-A0A4Q3NDN5-F1
#
_entry.id   AF-A0A4Q3NDN5-F1
#
_cell.length_a   1.000
_cell.length_b   1.000
_cell.length_c   1.000
_cell.angle_alpha   90.00
_cell.angle_beta   90.00
_cell.angle_gamma   90.00
#
_symmetry.space_group_name_H-M   'P 1'
#
loop_
_entity.id
_entity.type
_entity.pdbx_description
1 polymer ?
#
loop_
_entity_poly.entity_id
_entity_poly.type
_entity_poly.pdbx_seq_one_letter_code
_entity_poly.pdbx_strand_id
1 'polypeptide(L)'
;MSATLQRGWLRRGALARLLWPVSLLFGALVTLRRNLYRSGVLKAWHPGVPVVVVGNVVAGGAGKTPVVMALVEHLKALGMQPAVVSRGYGRSGTDCREVLPDSTAVQVGDEPLLVAGRCQVPVFVAPRRADAARALLAAYPATQVLVCDDGLQHHALARDIEICVFDERGAGNGWLLPAGPLRERWPRPVDLVLRTRAPNGIDGFGLQRQLADHAVRADGRRVPVAQLRA
;
A
#
# COMPACT_ATOMS: atom_id res chain seq x y z
N MET A 1 8.53 -9.30 13.34
CA MET A 1 8.24 -10.66 12.82
C MET A 1 9.55 -11.39 12.62
N SER A 2 9.72 -12.57 13.22
CA SER A 2 10.99 -13.32 13.19
C SER A 2 11.40 -13.68 11.76
N ALA A 3 12.68 -13.51 11.42
CA ALA A 3 13.28 -13.86 10.12
C ALA A 3 13.06 -15.34 9.72
N THR A 4 12.74 -16.20 10.68
CA THR A 4 12.39 -17.60 10.46
C THR A 4 11.01 -17.77 9.80
N LEU A 5 10.03 -16.94 10.17
CA LEU A 5 8.69 -16.97 9.56
C LEU A 5 8.70 -16.46 8.12
N GLN A 6 9.46 -15.40 7.84
CA GLN A 6 9.61 -14.87 6.48
C GLN A 6 10.29 -15.87 5.53
N ARG A 7 11.30 -16.62 6.01
CA ARG A 7 11.90 -17.72 5.24
C ARG A 7 10.95 -18.90 5.06
N GLY A 8 10.15 -19.21 6.09
CA GLY A 8 9.09 -20.21 6.02
C GLY A 8 8.02 -19.90 4.98
N TRP A 9 7.71 -18.63 4.74
CA TRP A 9 6.71 -18.21 3.75
C TRP A 9 7.13 -18.42 2.29
N LEU A 10 8.39 -18.72 2.02
CA LEU A 10 8.88 -19.03 0.67
C LEU A 10 8.75 -20.53 0.34
N ARG A 11 8.52 -21.40 1.33
CA ARG A 11 8.48 -22.87 1.15
C ARG A 11 7.32 -23.51 1.90
N ARG A 12 6.73 -24.58 1.36
CA ARG A 12 5.68 -25.36 2.07
C ARG A 12 6.30 -26.37 3.05
N GLY A 13 7.08 -25.87 4.02
CA GLY A 13 7.73 -26.68 5.05
C GLY A 13 6.76 -27.23 6.10
N ALA A 14 7.28 -28.01 7.06
CA ALA A 14 6.48 -28.61 8.14
C ALA A 14 5.67 -27.56 8.94
N LEU A 15 6.31 -26.43 9.29
CA LEU A 15 5.64 -25.33 9.98
C LEU A 15 4.50 -24.72 9.15
N ALA A 16 4.70 -24.52 7.84
CA ALA A 16 3.66 -23.99 6.96
C ALA A 16 2.46 -24.96 6.89
N ARG A 17 2.71 -26.27 6.81
CA ARG A 17 1.65 -27.30 6.79
C ARG A 17 0.88 -27.35 8.11
N LEU A 18 1.57 -27.22 9.24
CA LEU A 18 0.94 -27.15 10.56
C LEU A 18 0.02 -25.92 10.68
N LEU A 19 0.44 -24.78 10.12
CA LEU A 19 -0.34 -23.53 10.13
C LEU A 19 -1.41 -23.46 9.04
N TRP A 20 -1.44 -24.41 8.10
CA TRP A 20 -2.34 -24.39 6.96
C TRP A 20 -3.83 -24.36 7.36
N PRO A 21 -4.32 -25.16 8.34
CA PRO A 21 -5.71 -25.06 8.78
C PRO A 21 -6.09 -23.67 9.31
N VAL A 22 -5.19 -23.01 10.04
CA VAL A 22 -5.39 -21.63 10.51
C VAL A 22 -5.49 -20.66 9.34
N SER A 23 -4.71 -20.88 8.27
CA SER A 23 -4.80 -20.06 7.05
C SER A 23 -6.11 -20.22 6.29
N LEU A 24 -6.76 -21.39 6.38
CA LEU A 24 -8.08 -21.61 5.79
C LEU A 24 -9.15 -20.78 6.52
N LEU A 25 -9.11 -20.76 7.86
CA LEU A 25 -10.01 -19.92 8.67
C LEU A 25 -9.81 -18.43 8.35
N PHE A 26 -8.56 -17.97 8.31
CA PHE A 26 -8.25 -16.61 7.89
C PHE A 26 -8.79 -16.31 6.49
N GLY A 27 -8.60 -17.22 5.54
CA GLY A 27 -9.13 -17.09 4.19
C GLY A 27 -10.65 -17.04 4.11
N ALA A 28 -11.35 -17.81 4.96
CA ALA A 28 -12.80 -17.77 5.07
C ALA A 28 -13.28 -16.39 5.55
N LEU A 29 -12.65 -15.83 6.59
CA LEU A 29 -12.99 -14.50 7.11
C LEU A 29 -12.73 -13.38 6.10
N VAL A 30 -11.60 -13.42 5.40
CA VAL A 30 -11.27 -12.45 4.34
C VAL A 30 -12.29 -12.55 3.19
N THR A 31 -12.62 -13.76 2.76
CA THR A 31 -13.60 -13.99 1.68
C THR A 31 -14.99 -13.54 2.08
N LEU A 32 -15.43 -13.87 3.30
CA LEU A 32 -16.70 -13.43 3.86
C LEU A 32 -16.78 -11.90 3.86
N ARG A 33 -15.78 -11.22 4.44
CA ARG A 33 -15.73 -9.76 4.48
C ARG A 33 -15.81 -9.15 3.09
N ARG A 34 -15.05 -9.67 2.12
CA ARG A 34 -15.09 -9.20 0.73
C ARG A 34 -16.48 -9.38 0.11
N ASN A 35 -17.10 -10.53 0.33
CA ASN A 35 -18.45 -10.81 -0.18
C ASN A 35 -19.50 -9.89 0.45
N LEU A 36 -19.38 -9.54 1.73
CA LEU A 36 -20.28 -8.58 2.38
C LEU A 36 -20.21 -7.17 1.77
N TYR A 37 -19.02 -6.72 1.34
CA TYR A 37 -18.91 -5.47 0.59
C TYR A 37 -19.45 -5.60 -0.83
N ARG A 38 -19.19 -6.72 -1.51
CA ARG A 38 -19.69 -6.97 -2.87
C ARG A 38 -21.22 -7.07 -2.94
N SER A 39 -21.85 -7.65 -1.93
CA SER A 39 -23.31 -7.76 -1.85
C SER A 39 -23.98 -6.48 -1.33
N GLY A 40 -23.21 -5.44 -0.98
CA GLY A 40 -23.74 -4.19 -0.45
C GLY A 40 -24.19 -4.23 1.02
N VAL A 41 -24.05 -5.38 1.70
CA VAL A 41 -24.34 -5.50 3.15
C VAL A 41 -23.45 -4.56 3.96
N LEU A 42 -22.16 -4.52 3.63
CA LEU A 42 -21.25 -3.49 4.10
C LEU A 42 -21.16 -2.37 3.06
N LYS A 43 -21.43 -1.13 3.49
CA LYS A 43 -21.43 0.03 2.61
C LYS A 43 -20.01 0.49 2.31
N ALA A 44 -19.68 0.58 1.02
CA ALA A 44 -18.54 1.34 0.53
C ALA A 44 -19.00 2.78 0.24
N TRP A 45 -18.15 3.75 0.55
CA TRP A 45 -18.39 5.16 0.23
C TRP A 45 -17.50 5.58 -0.94
N HIS A 46 -18.09 6.18 -1.96
CA HIS A 46 -17.38 6.74 -3.10
C HIS A 46 -17.18 8.26 -2.92
N PRO A 47 -15.96 8.79 -3.08
CA PRO A 47 -15.68 10.20 -2.83
C PRO A 47 -16.20 11.16 -3.91
N GLY A 48 -16.63 10.65 -5.07
CA GLY A 48 -17.10 11.46 -6.19
C GLY A 48 -16.00 11.88 -7.17
N VAL A 49 -14.74 11.59 -6.85
CA VAL A 49 -13.58 11.72 -7.74
C VAL A 49 -12.95 10.35 -7.98
N PRO A 50 -12.27 10.12 -9.12
CA PRO A 50 -11.55 8.88 -9.37
C PRO A 50 -10.60 8.48 -8.24
N VAL A 51 -10.65 7.21 -7.82
CA VAL A 51 -9.83 6.64 -6.76
C VAL A 51 -8.95 5.51 -7.31
N VAL A 52 -7.64 5.75 -7.31
CA VAL A 52 -6.63 4.76 -7.67
C VAL A 52 -6.02 4.17 -6.41
N VAL A 53 -6.19 2.87 -6.21
CA VAL A 53 -5.60 2.12 -5.09
C VAL A 53 -4.30 1.48 -5.54
N VAL A 54 -3.20 1.80 -4.86
CA VAL A 54 -1.93 1.09 -5.00
C VAL A 54 -1.72 0.22 -3.77
N GLY A 55 -1.56 -1.08 -3.95
CA GLY A 55 -1.39 -2.00 -2.83
C GLY A 55 -0.65 -3.28 -3.16
N ASN A 56 -0.53 -4.15 -2.16
CA ASN A 56 -0.02 -5.50 -2.34
C ASN A 56 -0.91 -6.52 -1.63
N VAL A 57 -0.86 -7.76 -2.12
CA VAL A 57 -1.55 -8.90 -1.48
C VAL A 57 -0.59 -9.71 -0.59
N VAL A 58 0.66 -9.30 -0.46
CA VAL A 58 1.72 -10.02 0.27
C VAL A 58 2.07 -9.26 1.55
N ALA A 59 2.19 -9.95 2.67
CA ALA A 59 2.62 -9.37 3.93
C ALA A 59 4.11 -9.02 3.90
N GLY A 60 4.40 -7.73 4.08
CA GLY A 60 5.75 -7.16 4.01
C GLY A 60 5.77 -5.94 3.08
N GLY A 61 6.90 -5.23 3.05
CA GLY A 61 7.08 -4.11 2.14
C GLY A 61 7.31 -4.60 0.71
N ALA A 62 6.35 -4.40 -0.20
CA ALA A 62 6.49 -4.70 -1.63
C ALA A 62 6.98 -3.51 -2.46
N GLY A 63 7.36 -2.39 -1.83
CA GLY A 63 7.78 -1.18 -2.53
C GLY A 63 6.62 -0.44 -3.20
N LYS A 64 5.50 -0.27 -2.49
CA LYS A 64 4.32 0.49 -2.96
C LYS A 64 4.56 1.98 -3.00
N THR A 65 5.23 2.54 -1.99
CA THR A 65 5.46 3.98 -1.86
C THR A 65 6.15 4.59 -3.09
N PRO A 66 7.18 3.98 -3.70
CA PRO A 66 7.72 4.44 -4.99
C PRO A 66 6.70 4.45 -6.13
N VAL A 67 5.78 3.48 -6.19
CA VAL A 67 4.72 3.44 -7.20
C VAL A 67 3.71 4.55 -6.97
N VAL A 68 3.32 4.80 -5.72
CA VAL A 68 2.43 5.91 -5.35
C VAL A 68 3.06 7.24 -5.78
N MET A 69 4.34 7.48 -5.45
CA MET A 69 5.04 8.70 -5.85
C MET A 69 5.12 8.84 -7.38
N ALA A 70 5.47 7.77 -8.11
CA ALA A 70 5.54 7.79 -9.57
C ALA A 70 4.18 8.09 -10.20
N LEU A 71 3.10 7.50 -9.68
CA LEU A 71 1.74 7.76 -10.15
C LEU A 71 1.32 9.20 -9.88
N VAL A 72 1.58 9.72 -8.68
CA VAL A 72 1.24 11.11 -8.31
C VAL A 72 1.98 12.10 -9.20
N GLU A 73 3.29 11.92 -9.41
CA GLU A 73 4.06 12.80 -10.30
C GLU A 73 3.61 12.70 -11.75
N HIS A 74 3.24 11.50 -12.23
CA HIS A 74 2.69 11.34 -13.56
C HIS A 74 1.36 12.10 -13.72
N LEU A 75 0.44 11.99 -12.76
CA LEU A 75 -0.82 12.73 -12.77
C LEU A 75 -0.60 14.25 -12.71
N LYS A 76 0.35 14.72 -11.90
CA LYS A 76 0.74 16.14 -11.87
C LYS A 76 1.31 16.61 -13.21
N ALA A 77 2.15 15.80 -13.84
CA ALA A 77 2.73 16.12 -15.16
C ALA A 77 1.67 16.23 -16.26
N LEU A 78 0.53 15.56 -16.09
CA LEU A 78 -0.66 15.71 -16.93
C LEU A 78 -1.52 16.93 -16.57
N GLY A 79 -1.08 17.78 -15.63
CA GLY A 79 -1.79 18.98 -15.19
C GLY A 79 -2.95 18.71 -14.22
N MET A 80 -3.07 17.48 -13.70
CA MET A 80 -4.11 17.16 -12.72
C MET A 80 -3.72 17.57 -11.30
N GLN A 81 -4.72 17.65 -10.42
CA GLN A 81 -4.55 17.89 -8.99
C GLN A 81 -4.77 16.58 -8.18
N PRO A 82 -3.77 15.68 -8.12
CA PRO A 82 -3.89 14.47 -7.34
C PRO A 82 -3.68 14.73 -5.85
N ALA A 83 -4.26 13.89 -5.01
CA ALA A 83 -4.04 13.90 -3.58
C ALA A 83 -3.97 12.48 -3.02
N VAL A 84 -3.32 12.29 -1.87
CA VAL A 84 -2.99 10.96 -1.34
C VAL A 84 -3.69 10.69 -0.02
N VAL A 85 -4.21 9.48 0.13
CA VAL A 85 -4.72 8.97 1.41
C VAL A 85 -3.96 7.73 1.83
N SER A 86 -3.58 7.66 3.10
CA SER A 86 -2.85 6.52 3.65
C SER A 86 -3.34 6.15 5.06
N ARG A 87 -2.86 5.03 5.60
CA ARG A 87 -3.11 4.65 7.00
C ARG A 87 -2.30 5.48 7.99
N GLY A 88 -1.10 5.89 7.58
CA GLY A 88 -0.01 6.23 8.49
C GLY A 88 0.50 5.01 9.25
N TYR A 89 1.05 4.02 8.54
CA TYR A 89 1.64 2.85 9.21
C TYR A 89 2.79 3.28 10.14
N GLY A 90 2.80 2.77 11.38
CA GLY A 90 3.83 3.09 12.37
C GLY A 90 3.62 4.38 13.18
N ARG A 91 2.59 5.18 12.88
CA ARG A 91 2.29 6.40 13.67
C ARG A 91 1.68 6.09 15.03
N SER A 92 1.86 7.00 15.98
CA SER A 92 1.08 7.07 17.22
C SER A 92 -0.22 7.84 16.96
N GLY A 93 -1.34 7.24 17.37
CA GLY A 93 -2.67 7.83 17.21
C GLY A 93 -3.52 7.22 16.10
N THR A 94 -4.82 7.48 16.19
CA THR A 94 -5.87 6.94 15.32
C THR A 94 -6.73 8.03 14.69
N ASP A 95 -6.39 9.30 14.93
CA ASP A 95 -7.11 10.45 14.40
C ASP A 95 -6.87 10.63 12.90
N CYS A 96 -7.82 11.29 12.24
CA CYS A 96 -7.68 11.73 10.87
C CYS A 96 -6.90 13.05 10.86
N ARG A 97 -5.78 13.12 10.15
CA ARG A 97 -4.99 14.34 10.05
C ARG A 97 -4.32 14.50 8.69
N GLU A 98 -4.09 15.74 8.34
CA GLU A 98 -3.23 16.14 7.24
C GLU A 98 -1.76 15.93 7.60
N VAL A 99 -0.94 15.62 6.59
CA VAL A 99 0.51 15.61 6.69
C VAL A 99 1.04 16.98 6.32
N LEU A 100 1.48 17.73 7.33
CA LEU A 100 2.02 19.08 7.20
C LEU A 100 3.56 19.06 7.11
N PRO A 101 4.20 20.13 6.60
CA PRO A 101 5.67 20.19 6.48
C PRO A 101 6.44 19.99 7.79
N ASP A 102 5.85 20.35 8.93
CA ASP A 102 6.39 20.20 10.28
C ASP A 102 5.95 18.89 10.97
N SER A 103 5.17 18.05 10.28
CA SER A 103 4.73 16.76 10.81
C SER A 103 5.91 15.80 10.99
N THR A 104 5.88 15.05 12.08
CA THR A 104 6.87 14.02 12.39
C THR A 104 6.39 12.64 11.94
N ALA A 105 7.33 11.73 11.66
CA ALA A 105 7.03 10.32 11.37
C ALA A 105 6.18 9.65 12.48
N VAL A 106 6.39 10.03 13.74
CA VAL A 106 5.60 9.54 14.86
C VAL A 106 4.13 9.96 14.72
N GLN A 107 3.85 11.14 14.17
CA GLN A 107 2.49 11.66 14.03
C GLN A 107 1.76 11.13 12.81
N VAL A 108 2.45 10.90 11.69
CA VAL A 108 1.80 10.62 10.39
C VAL A 108 2.30 9.34 9.71
N GLY A 109 3.41 8.77 10.17
CA GLY A 109 4.11 7.66 9.55
C GLY A 109 5.20 8.13 8.59
N ASP A 110 6.22 7.28 8.40
CA ASP A 110 7.35 7.59 7.51
C ASP A 110 6.93 7.69 6.03
N GLU A 111 6.10 6.76 5.56
CA GLU A 111 5.69 6.69 4.15
C GLU A 111 4.84 7.91 3.73
N PRO A 112 3.81 8.35 4.48
CA PRO A 112 3.04 9.54 4.12
C PRO A 112 3.86 10.83 4.19
N LEU A 113 4.78 10.94 5.16
CA LEU A 113 5.69 12.09 5.27
C LEU A 113 6.61 12.19 4.04
N LEU A 114 7.16 11.05 3.60
CA LEU A 114 7.97 10.98 2.39
C LEU A 114 7.19 11.39 1.14
N VAL A 115 5.95 10.91 0.99
CA VAL A 115 5.10 11.26 -0.16
C VAL A 115 4.75 12.74 -0.15
N ALA A 116 4.33 13.29 0.98
CA ALA A 116 4.01 14.72 1.12
C ALA A 116 5.22 15.60 0.78
N GLY A 117 6.39 15.29 1.36
CA GLY A 117 7.61 16.05 1.14
C GLY A 117 8.17 15.93 -0.28
N ARG A 118 8.09 14.75 -0.91
CA ARG A 118 8.64 14.53 -2.25
C ARG A 118 7.73 15.02 -3.36
N CYS A 119 6.43 14.75 -3.23
CA CYS A 119 5.45 15.02 -4.28
C CYS A 119 4.75 16.37 -4.12
N GLN A 120 4.80 16.98 -2.94
CA GLN A 120 4.20 18.29 -2.65
C GLN A 120 2.71 18.32 -3.02
N VAL A 121 1.97 17.29 -2.60
CA VAL A 121 0.51 17.17 -2.78
C VAL A 121 -0.15 17.01 -1.42
N PRO A 122 -1.45 17.31 -1.29
CA PRO A 122 -2.18 17.04 -0.06
C PRO A 122 -2.13 15.54 0.28
N VAL A 123 -1.77 15.23 1.53
CA VAL A 123 -1.72 13.85 2.04
C VAL A 123 -2.47 13.79 3.36
N PHE A 124 -3.43 12.87 3.47
CA PHE A 124 -4.19 12.64 4.71
C PHE A 124 -4.00 11.21 5.21
N VAL A 125 -3.91 11.07 6.53
CA VAL A 125 -3.74 9.79 7.21
C VAL A 125 -4.88 9.52 8.18
N ALA A 126 -5.49 8.33 8.06
CA ALA A 126 -6.50 7.84 8.98
C ALA A 126 -6.54 6.30 8.98
N PRO A 127 -6.98 5.64 10.08
CA PRO A 127 -7.16 4.19 10.08
C PRO A 127 -8.15 3.75 8.99
N ARG A 128 -9.23 4.52 8.83
CA ARG A 128 -10.24 4.36 7.79
C ARG A 128 -9.98 5.33 6.64
N ARG A 129 -9.68 4.78 5.46
CA ARG A 129 -9.35 5.56 4.24
C ARG A 129 -10.48 6.48 3.78
N ALA A 130 -11.72 6.06 3.99
CA ALA A 130 -12.89 6.88 3.68
C ALA A 130 -12.92 8.18 4.52
N ASP A 131 -12.47 8.12 5.78
CA ASP A 131 -12.48 9.29 6.66
C ASP A 131 -11.36 10.27 6.24
N ALA A 132 -10.17 9.75 5.91
CA ALA A 132 -9.08 10.54 5.32
C ALA A 132 -9.50 11.19 4.00
N ALA A 133 -10.12 10.44 3.09
CA ALA A 133 -10.57 10.96 1.80
C ALA A 133 -11.64 12.05 1.97
N ARG A 134 -12.59 11.88 2.90
CA ARG A 134 -13.61 12.90 3.19
C ARG A 134 -12.99 14.20 3.73
N ALA A 135 -12.09 14.09 4.70
CA ALA A 135 -11.41 15.25 5.26
C ALA A 135 -10.55 15.97 4.22
N LEU A 136 -9.83 15.19 3.39
CA LEU A 136 -9.01 15.71 2.31
C LEU A 136 -9.86 16.51 1.31
N LEU A 137 -10.96 15.95 0.81
CA LEU A 137 -11.80 16.63 -0.18
C LEU A 137 -12.51 17.86 0.39
N ALA A 138 -12.80 17.87 1.70
CA ALA A 138 -13.33 19.04 2.36
C ALA A 138 -12.29 20.17 2.44
N ALA A 139 -11.02 19.86 2.68
CA ALA A 139 -9.93 20.84 2.73
C ALA A 139 -9.44 21.26 1.33
N TYR A 140 -9.47 20.33 0.36
CA TYR A 140 -8.94 20.48 -0.99
C TYR A 140 -10.00 20.10 -2.04
N PRO A 141 -11.04 20.94 -2.22
CA PRO A 141 -12.17 20.64 -3.11
C PRO A 141 -11.79 20.57 -4.59
N ALA A 142 -10.64 21.13 -4.97
CA ALA A 142 -10.12 21.09 -6.34
C ALA A 142 -9.42 19.77 -6.69
N THR A 143 -9.29 18.83 -5.73
CA THR A 143 -8.73 17.49 -5.98
C THR A 143 -9.48 16.78 -7.09
N GLN A 144 -8.76 16.32 -8.10
CA GLN A 144 -9.34 15.63 -9.27
C GLN A 144 -9.15 14.12 -9.23
N VAL A 145 -8.15 13.61 -8.51
CA VAL A 145 -7.86 12.18 -8.40
C VAL A 145 -7.33 11.87 -7.00
N LEU A 146 -7.85 10.81 -6.38
CA LEU A 146 -7.35 10.30 -5.11
C LEU A 146 -6.46 9.08 -5.34
N VAL A 147 -5.26 9.08 -4.78
CA VAL A 147 -4.36 7.92 -4.75
C VAL A 147 -4.34 7.35 -3.34
N CYS A 148 -4.73 6.09 -3.19
CA CYS A 148 -4.78 5.42 -1.90
C CYS A 148 -3.62 4.43 -1.73
N ASP A 149 -2.78 4.66 -0.74
CA ASP A 149 -1.67 3.77 -0.38
C ASP A 149 -2.11 2.63 0.56
N ASP A 150 -1.71 1.41 0.20
CA ASP A 150 -2.07 0.15 0.85
C ASP A 150 -3.59 -0.04 1.04
N GLY A 151 -4.36 0.31 0.01
CA GLY A 151 -5.83 0.32 0.04
C GLY A 151 -6.50 -1.01 -0.33
N LEU A 152 -5.77 -2.03 -0.78
CA LEU A 152 -6.40 -3.23 -1.38
C LEU A 152 -7.37 -3.94 -0.41
N GLN A 153 -7.05 -3.99 0.89
CA GLN A 153 -7.92 -4.57 1.92
C GLN A 153 -8.99 -3.60 2.46
N HIS A 154 -8.97 -2.33 2.06
CA HIS A 154 -9.83 -1.26 2.59
C HIS A 154 -11.05 -1.05 1.70
N HIS A 155 -12.01 -1.97 1.74
CA HIS A 155 -13.24 -1.93 0.93
C HIS A 155 -14.25 -0.83 1.31
N ALA A 156 -14.07 -0.17 2.46
CA ALA A 156 -14.96 0.92 2.90
C ALA A 156 -14.82 2.19 2.05
N LEU A 157 -13.67 2.39 1.39
CA LEU A 157 -13.50 3.39 0.34
C LEU A 157 -13.71 2.67 -1.00
N ALA A 158 -14.72 3.10 -1.75
CA ALA A 158 -14.92 2.63 -3.11
C ALA A 158 -13.75 3.09 -3.98
N ARG A 159 -13.40 2.26 -4.96
CA ARG A 159 -12.19 2.39 -5.78
C ARG A 159 -12.54 2.14 -7.25
N ASP A 160 -11.87 2.84 -8.15
CA ASP A 160 -12.11 2.72 -9.59
C ASP A 160 -10.99 1.94 -10.29
N ILE A 161 -9.75 2.07 -9.79
CA ILE A 161 -8.59 1.38 -10.34
C ILE A 161 -7.80 0.73 -9.20
N GLU A 162 -7.47 -0.55 -9.37
CA GLU A 162 -6.59 -1.32 -8.50
C GLU A 162 -5.25 -1.64 -9.19
N ILE A 163 -4.16 -1.16 -8.59
CA ILE A 163 -2.79 -1.50 -8.97
C ILE A 163 -2.18 -2.39 -7.89
N CYS A 164 -1.91 -3.65 -8.25
CA CYS A 164 -1.23 -4.59 -7.35
C CYS A 164 0.27 -4.65 -7.64
N VAL A 165 1.08 -4.42 -6.62
CA VAL A 165 2.54 -4.38 -6.71
C VAL A 165 3.15 -5.63 -6.07
N PHE A 166 4.00 -6.31 -6.83
CA PHE A 166 4.83 -7.43 -6.37
C PHE A 166 6.31 -7.08 -6.42
N ASP A 167 7.02 -7.45 -5.36
CA ASP A 167 8.47 -7.47 -5.37
C ASP A 167 8.99 -8.84 -5.84
N GLU A 168 10.30 -9.04 -5.74
CA GLU A 168 11.00 -10.26 -6.15
C GLU A 168 10.50 -11.54 -5.44
N ARG A 169 9.79 -11.42 -4.30
CA ARG A 169 9.25 -12.56 -3.56
C ARG A 169 7.98 -13.14 -4.21
N GLY A 170 7.34 -12.39 -5.11
CA GLY A 170 6.09 -12.79 -5.74
C GLY A 170 5.02 -13.18 -4.72
N ALA A 171 4.27 -14.25 -4.98
CA ALA A 171 3.26 -14.78 -4.06
C ALA A 171 3.82 -15.71 -2.95
N GLY A 172 5.15 -15.88 -2.87
CA GLY A 172 5.80 -16.84 -1.98
C GLY A 172 5.30 -18.27 -2.19
N ASN A 173 4.92 -18.97 -1.12
CA ASN A 173 4.41 -20.35 -1.19
C ASN A 173 2.94 -20.46 -1.67
N GLY A 174 2.29 -19.33 -1.98
CA GLY A 174 0.91 -19.24 -2.46
C GLY A 174 -0.16 -19.46 -1.39
N TRP A 175 0.21 -19.58 -0.12
CA TRP A 175 -0.74 -19.72 0.98
C TRP A 175 -1.01 -18.41 1.70
N LEU A 176 -2.19 -18.33 2.30
CA LEU A 176 -2.60 -17.20 3.10
C LEU A 176 -1.87 -17.16 4.44
N LEU A 177 -1.87 -16.00 5.08
CA LEU A 177 -1.46 -15.86 6.47
C LEU A 177 -2.26 -16.81 7.37
N PRO A 178 -1.62 -17.41 8.40
CA PRO A 178 -0.19 -17.33 8.74
C PRO A 178 0.69 -18.38 8.03
N ALA A 179 0.12 -19.33 7.28
CA ALA A 179 0.83 -20.44 6.63
C ALA A 179 1.71 -20.00 5.45
N GLY A 180 1.38 -18.87 4.83
CA GLY A 180 2.12 -18.23 3.77
C GLY A 180 2.03 -16.71 3.87
N PRO A 181 2.61 -15.99 2.91
CA PRO A 181 2.74 -14.55 3.01
C PRO A 181 1.49 -13.80 2.51
N LEU A 182 0.53 -14.48 1.87
CA LEU A 182 -0.60 -13.80 1.24
C LEU A 182 -1.62 -13.28 2.26
N ARG A 183 -1.95 -12.00 2.18
CA ARG A 183 -3.09 -11.37 2.87
C ARG A 183 -4.42 -11.71 2.20
N GLU A 184 -4.38 -11.98 0.90
CA GLU A 184 -5.54 -12.32 0.07
C GLU A 184 -5.14 -13.35 -0.99
N ARG A 185 -6.10 -14.15 -1.45
CA ARG A 185 -5.83 -15.19 -2.45
C ARG A 185 -5.34 -14.55 -3.75
N TRP A 186 -4.34 -15.16 -4.37
CA TRP A 186 -3.81 -14.77 -5.67
C TRP A 186 -3.84 -15.99 -6.62
N PRO A 187 -4.20 -15.83 -7.91
CA PRO A 187 -4.59 -14.58 -8.58
C PRO A 187 -5.96 -14.05 -8.14
N ARG A 188 -6.15 -12.73 -8.29
CA ARG A 188 -7.47 -12.08 -8.16
C ARG A 188 -7.62 -11.01 -9.26
N PRO A 189 -8.85 -10.63 -9.62
CA PRO A 189 -9.08 -9.49 -10.49
C PRO A 189 -8.50 -8.22 -9.87
N VAL A 190 -7.70 -7.51 -10.67
CA VAL A 190 -7.14 -6.15 -10.48
C VAL A 190 -6.96 -5.55 -11.88
N ASP A 191 -6.89 -4.23 -11.99
CA ASP A 191 -6.73 -3.56 -13.29
C ASP A 191 -5.30 -3.63 -13.81
N LEU A 192 -4.32 -3.48 -12.91
CA LEU A 192 -2.90 -3.57 -13.25
C LEU A 192 -2.10 -4.36 -12.22
N VAL A 193 -1.08 -5.08 -12.73
CA VAL A 193 -0.05 -5.73 -11.92
C VAL A 193 1.30 -5.15 -12.28
N LEU A 194 2.04 -4.64 -11.28
CA LEU A 194 3.40 -4.15 -11.41
C LEU A 194 4.37 -5.09 -10.68
N ARG A 195 5.51 -5.42 -11.29
CA ARG A 195 6.49 -6.36 -10.71
C ARG A 195 7.93 -5.94 -10.93
N THR A 196 8.78 -6.02 -9.90
CA THR A 196 10.12 -5.42 -9.95
C THR A 196 11.16 -6.26 -10.70
N ARG A 197 11.01 -7.58 -10.64
CA ARG A 197 11.88 -8.55 -11.31
C ARG A 197 11.06 -9.82 -11.39
N ALA A 198 10.94 -10.44 -12.56
CA ALA A 198 10.00 -11.53 -12.85
C ALA A 198 9.98 -12.59 -11.73
N PRO A 199 9.06 -12.48 -10.74
CA PRO A 199 8.89 -13.56 -9.79
C PRO A 199 8.18 -14.65 -10.58
N ASN A 200 8.67 -15.88 -10.55
CA ASN A 200 8.04 -16.99 -11.28
C ASN A 200 6.52 -17.00 -11.02
N GLY A 201 5.72 -16.93 -12.08
CA GLY A 201 4.26 -17.05 -12.02
C GLY A 201 3.45 -15.80 -11.67
N ILE A 202 4.04 -14.59 -11.72
CA ILE A 202 3.28 -13.32 -11.66
C ILE A 202 3.37 -12.60 -13.00
N ASP A 203 2.26 -12.58 -13.73
CA ASP A 203 2.12 -11.81 -14.98
C ASP A 203 1.78 -10.35 -14.69
N GLY A 204 2.35 -9.43 -15.48
CA GLY A 204 2.18 -7.99 -15.30
C GLY A 204 3.32 -7.16 -15.88
N PHE A 205 3.20 -5.85 -15.74
CA PHE A 205 4.18 -4.87 -16.23
C PHE A 205 5.45 -4.87 -15.39
N GLY A 206 6.60 -4.80 -16.06
CA GLY A 206 7.90 -4.68 -15.41
C GLY A 206 8.07 -3.31 -14.77
N LEU A 207 8.52 -3.30 -13.52
CA LEU A 207 8.82 -2.09 -12.76
C LEU A 207 10.33 -2.03 -12.51
N GLN A 208 10.98 -0.97 -12.98
CA GLN A 208 12.38 -0.73 -12.68
C GLN A 208 12.50 0.22 -11.48
N ARG A 209 13.38 -0.13 -10.54
CA ARG A 209 13.72 0.74 -9.41
C ARG A 209 15.18 1.12 -9.51
N GLN A 210 15.45 2.41 -9.39
CA GLN A 210 16.79 2.95 -9.28
C GLN A 210 16.92 3.60 -7.92
N LEU A 211 17.98 3.26 -7.20
CA LEU A 211 18.33 3.99 -5.98
C LEU A 211 18.77 5.40 -6.37
N ALA A 212 18.32 6.39 -5.60
CA ALA A 212 18.88 7.73 -5.70
C ALA A 212 20.38 7.71 -5.34
N ASP A 213 21.11 8.69 -5.83
CA ASP A 213 22.52 8.95 -5.49
C ASP A 213 22.70 9.43 -4.04
N HIS A 214 21.61 9.90 -3.41
CA HIS A 214 21.55 10.35 -2.03
C HIS A 214 20.43 9.67 -1.24
N ALA A 215 20.62 9.57 0.06
CA ALA A 215 19.62 9.22 1.06
C ALA A 215 19.22 10.48 1.85
N VAL A 216 18.02 10.47 2.41
CA VAL A 216 17.52 11.51 3.30
C VAL A 216 17.57 10.99 4.72
N ARG A 217 18.33 11.66 5.60
CA ARG A 217 18.38 11.35 7.03
C ARG A 217 17.10 11.81 7.72
N ALA A 218 16.89 11.34 8.95
CA ALA A 218 15.72 11.73 9.77
C ALA A 218 15.64 13.24 10.03
N ASP A 219 16.77 13.96 9.95
CA ASP A 219 16.86 15.42 10.04
C ASP A 219 16.64 16.15 8.70
N GLY A 220 16.22 15.42 7.66
CA GLY A 220 15.99 15.95 6.31
C GLY A 220 17.25 16.18 5.48
N ARG A 221 18.46 15.95 6.02
CA ARG A 221 19.71 16.17 5.28
C ARG A 221 19.93 15.09 4.23
N ARG A 222 20.35 15.53 3.05
CA ARG A 222 20.78 14.63 1.97
C ARG A 222 22.21 14.19 2.22
N VAL A 223 22.45 12.88 2.23
CA VAL A 223 23.78 12.28 2.31
C VAL A 223 23.99 11.33 1.14
N PRO A 224 25.16 11.31 0.49
CA PRO A 224 25.42 10.35 -0.59
C PRO A 224 25.17 8.91 -0.13
N VAL A 225 24.49 8.10 -0.93
CA VAL A 225 24.24 6.69 -0.59
C VAL A 225 25.54 5.91 -0.41
N ALA A 226 26.61 6.32 -1.10
CA ALA A 226 27.95 5.76 -0.94
C ALA A 226 28.47 5.83 0.51
N GLN A 227 28.08 6.86 1.28
CA GLN A 227 28.49 7.04 2.69
C GLN A 227 27.70 6.16 3.67
N LEU A 228 26.67 5.44 3.21
CA LEU A 228 25.82 4.58 4.04
C LEU A 228 26.13 3.09 3.90
N ARG A 229 27.06 2.71 3.02
CA ARG A 229 27.58 1.34 2.90
C ARG A 229 28.71 1.15 3.92
N ALA A 230 28.35 0.88 5.17
CA ALA A 230 29.26 0.38 6.20
C ALA A 230 29.01 -1.12 6.42
#